data_AF-Q0ADZ9-F1
#
_entry.id   AF-Q0ADZ9-F1
#
_cell.length_a   1.000
_cell.length_b   1.000
_cell.length_c   1.000
_cell.angle_alpha   90.00
_cell.angle_beta   90.00
_cell.angle_gamma   90.00
#
_symmetry.space_group_name_H-M   'P 1'
#
loop_
_entity.id
_entity.type
_entity.pdbx_description
1 polymer ?
#
loop_
_entity_poly.entity_id
_entity_poly.type
_entity_poly.pdbx_seq_one_letter_code
_entity_poly.pdbx_strand_id
1 'polypeptide(L)'
;MFELAPTCRVNQITEKAAKDMAYVTKSTYTKLSGGWLQPEGRVSIDWIFDFIYEESLASILNQPEAERLYVQKLMLEGKYQSLRIKKQTFSPKYVFSVGMPKFHKTNECHYLTVDFTNYLVPPQISARGAQEVRKFQAFCEQTKKELKGRPDDVFWARVGAKFHIQINPQSVCYENSGVQGVSAMTIAELQQQIRKTVDVSLDMQNGDDGAVIKRVRHAPHIQKALACTADPKRRAIVEQFFTLKRQLINLLFELYRKQMRVVNHVLPIHLLQASGLEPCRKCWGEREAIQRFSLKNADDGLPPIKAEIA
;
A
#
# COMPACT_ATOMS: atom_id res chain seq x y z
N MET A 1 10.77 -32.37 -37.14
CA MET A 1 10.57 -33.12 -35.88
C MET A 1 10.63 -32.11 -34.75
N PHE A 2 9.49 -31.84 -34.13
CA PHE A 2 9.34 -30.84 -33.06
C PHE A 2 9.78 -31.46 -31.75
N GLU A 3 10.85 -30.94 -31.14
CA GLU A 3 11.19 -31.25 -29.75
C GLU A 3 10.30 -30.39 -28.83
N LEU A 4 9.50 -31.09 -28.01
CA LEU A 4 8.59 -30.52 -27.03
C LEU A 4 9.39 -29.88 -25.90
N ALA A 5 9.15 -28.60 -25.65
CA ALA A 5 9.67 -27.86 -24.49
C ALA A 5 9.20 -28.52 -23.18
N PRO A 6 10.05 -28.55 -22.13
CA PRO A 6 9.73 -29.20 -20.87
C PRO A 6 8.57 -28.49 -20.18
N THR A 7 7.58 -29.29 -19.80
CA THR A 7 6.38 -28.88 -19.08
C THR A 7 6.74 -28.18 -17.76
N CYS A 8 6.35 -26.92 -17.64
CA CYS A 8 6.38 -26.15 -16.38
C CYS A 8 5.62 -26.91 -15.29
N ARG A 9 6.37 -27.60 -14.42
CA ARG A 9 5.83 -28.19 -13.20
C ARG A 9 5.18 -27.09 -12.36
N VAL A 10 3.92 -27.32 -11.99
CA VAL A 10 3.20 -26.54 -10.99
C VAL A 10 4.00 -26.64 -9.70
N ASN A 11 4.65 -25.55 -9.26
CA ASN A 11 5.13 -25.46 -7.88
C ASN A 11 3.90 -25.37 -6.97
N GLN A 12 3.35 -26.53 -6.64
CA GLN A 12 2.45 -26.68 -5.51
C GLN A 12 3.25 -26.25 -4.28
N ILE A 13 2.83 -25.15 -3.66
CA ILE A 13 3.36 -24.70 -2.38
C ILE A 13 3.14 -25.87 -1.42
N THR A 14 4.22 -26.55 -1.04
CA THR A 14 4.16 -27.68 -0.11
C THR A 14 3.52 -27.22 1.21
N GLU A 15 2.70 -28.06 1.84
CA GLU A 15 2.01 -27.75 3.12
C GLU A 15 2.96 -27.24 4.21
N LYS A 16 4.25 -27.55 4.13
CA LYS A 16 5.29 -27.08 5.04
C LYS A 16 5.64 -25.60 4.82
N ALA A 17 5.71 -25.13 3.57
CA ALA A 17 5.92 -23.71 3.24
C ALA A 17 4.67 -22.86 3.50
N ALA A 18 3.47 -23.45 3.46
CA ALA A 18 2.22 -22.76 3.77
C ALA A 18 2.09 -22.38 5.26
N LYS A 19 2.79 -23.06 6.19
CA LYS A 19 2.75 -22.75 7.63
C LYS A 19 3.40 -21.42 8.01
N ASP A 20 4.32 -20.92 7.19
CA ASP A 20 5.06 -19.68 7.44
C ASP A 20 4.55 -18.50 6.60
N MET A 21 3.38 -18.65 5.97
CA MET A 21 2.79 -17.65 5.09
C MET A 21 1.47 -17.14 5.67
N ALA A 22 1.21 -15.84 5.52
CA ALA A 22 -0.02 -15.23 5.99
C ALA A 22 -0.60 -14.26 4.96
N TYR A 23 -1.92 -14.12 5.01
CA TYR A 23 -2.68 -13.22 4.17
C TYR A 23 -2.63 -11.80 4.72
N VAL A 24 -2.50 -10.83 3.82
CA VAL A 24 -2.61 -9.41 4.12
C VAL A 24 -3.60 -8.75 3.17
N THR A 25 -4.18 -7.62 3.57
CA THR A 25 -5.02 -6.84 2.66
C THR A 25 -4.18 -6.25 1.53
N LYS A 26 -4.81 -5.94 0.38
CA LYS A 26 -4.16 -5.21 -0.72
C LYS A 26 -3.55 -3.89 -0.25
N SER A 27 -4.23 -3.20 0.68
CA SER A 27 -3.75 -1.97 1.31
C SER A 27 -2.46 -2.20 2.10
N THR A 28 -2.42 -3.25 2.93
CA THR A 28 -1.22 -3.62 3.69
C THR A 28 -0.06 -4.00 2.77
N TYR A 29 -0.31 -4.81 1.75
CA TYR A 29 0.72 -5.18 0.76
C TYR A 29 1.28 -3.93 0.04
N THR A 30 0.39 -3.02 -0.35
CA THR A 30 0.77 -1.75 -0.97
C THR A 30 1.61 -0.87 -0.04
N LYS A 31 1.23 -0.76 1.24
CA LYS A 31 2.01 -0.01 2.25
C LYS A 31 3.40 -0.62 2.46
N LEU A 32 3.48 -1.94 2.53
CA LEU A 32 4.75 -2.66 2.67
C LEU A 32 5.67 -2.31 1.51
N SER A 33 5.22 -2.56 0.28
CA SER A 33 6.02 -2.28 -0.93
C SER A 33 6.29 -0.80 -1.22
N GLY A 34 5.44 0.11 -0.75
CA GLY A 34 5.52 1.53 -1.06
C GLY A 34 6.33 2.38 -0.08
N GLY A 35 6.82 1.81 1.02
CA GLY A 35 7.63 2.59 1.95
C GLY A 35 8.05 1.92 3.26
N TRP A 36 7.62 0.69 3.54
CA TRP A 36 8.11 -0.06 4.70
C TRP A 36 9.25 -0.99 4.30
N LEU A 37 9.23 -1.50 3.07
CA LEU A 37 10.31 -2.26 2.48
C LEU A 37 11.06 -1.38 1.48
N GLN A 38 12.39 -1.48 1.48
CA GLN A 38 13.27 -0.79 0.55
C GLN A 38 14.34 -1.76 0.01
N PRO A 39 14.92 -1.47 -1.16
CA PRO A 39 16.07 -2.24 -1.65
C PRO A 39 17.21 -2.27 -0.63
N GLU A 40 17.80 -3.44 -0.43
CA GLU A 40 19.05 -3.58 0.33
C GLU A 40 20.20 -2.91 -0.43
N GLY A 41 21.06 -2.18 0.27
CA GLY A 41 22.17 -1.45 -0.34
C GLY A 41 21.77 -0.24 -1.21
N ARG A 42 22.67 0.15 -2.11
CA ARG A 42 22.48 1.20 -3.12
C ARG A 42 22.23 0.53 -4.46
N VAL A 43 21.01 0.62 -4.98
CA VAL A 43 20.63 0.15 -6.31
C VAL A 43 20.44 1.39 -7.19
N SER A 44 21.04 1.42 -8.38
CA SER A 44 20.87 2.56 -9.28
C SER A 44 19.45 2.61 -9.83
N ILE A 45 18.94 3.82 -10.06
CA ILE A 45 17.59 4.01 -10.58
C ILE A 45 17.44 3.50 -12.02
N ASP A 46 18.50 3.60 -12.83
CA ASP A 46 18.49 3.12 -14.21
C ASP A 46 18.32 1.59 -14.24
N TRP A 47 19.06 0.88 -13.38
CA TRP A 47 18.91 -0.56 -13.26
C TRP A 47 17.52 -0.96 -12.73
N ILE A 48 16.93 -0.17 -11.82
CA ILE A 48 15.55 -0.39 -11.39
C ILE A 48 14.59 -0.29 -12.57
N PHE A 49 14.76 0.69 -13.45
CA PHE A 49 13.92 0.84 -14.64
C PHE A 49 14.04 -0.36 -15.59
N ASP A 50 15.26 -0.80 -15.87
CA ASP A 50 15.52 -1.99 -16.70
C ASP A 50 14.96 -3.27 -16.07
N PHE A 51 14.96 -3.34 -14.73
CA PHE A 51 14.45 -4.50 -14.01
C PHE A 51 12.92 -4.58 -14.03
N ILE A 52 12.22 -3.44 -13.91
CA ILE A 52 10.77 -3.46 -13.78
C ILE A 52 10.07 -3.74 -15.12
N TYR A 53 10.56 -3.19 -16.23
CA TYR A 53 9.90 -3.34 -17.53
C TYR A 53 10.91 -3.34 -18.68
N GLU A 54 10.54 -3.96 -19.81
CA GLU A 54 11.41 -4.11 -20.97
C GLU A 54 11.78 -2.78 -21.63
N GLU A 55 10.88 -1.79 -21.56
CA GLU A 55 11.10 -0.42 -22.01
C GLU A 55 11.31 0.52 -20.83
N SER A 56 12.15 1.54 -21.00
CA SER A 56 12.41 2.52 -19.94
C SER A 56 11.17 3.37 -19.64
N LEU A 57 10.70 3.30 -18.39
CA LEU A 57 9.57 4.08 -17.89
C LEU A 57 10.00 5.38 -17.20
N ALA A 58 11.27 5.77 -17.29
CA ALA A 58 11.85 6.93 -16.60
C ALA A 58 11.20 8.27 -17.00
N SER A 59 10.67 8.36 -18.22
CA SER A 59 9.94 9.53 -18.72
C SER A 59 8.54 9.67 -18.12
N ILE A 60 8.02 8.64 -17.46
CA ILE A 60 6.64 8.59 -16.93
C ILE A 60 6.65 8.50 -15.41
N LEU A 61 7.41 7.55 -14.86
CA LEU A 61 7.45 7.25 -13.42
C LEU A 61 8.55 8.05 -12.72
N ASN A 62 8.30 8.40 -11.46
CA ASN A 62 9.33 8.93 -10.57
C ASN A 62 10.03 7.78 -9.82
N GLN A 63 11.12 8.12 -9.12
CA GLN A 63 11.91 7.14 -8.37
C GLN A 63 11.09 6.36 -7.32
N PRO A 64 10.29 7.00 -6.43
CA PRO A 64 9.46 6.25 -5.47
C PRO A 64 8.46 5.27 -6.12
N GLU A 65 7.90 5.62 -7.27
CA GLU A 65 6.99 4.75 -8.03
C GLU A 65 7.72 3.55 -8.64
N ALA A 66 8.91 3.77 -9.20
CA ALA A 66 9.76 2.72 -9.77
C ALA A 66 10.30 1.78 -8.68
N GLU A 67 10.80 2.33 -7.57
CA GLU A 67 11.24 1.58 -6.39
C GLU A 67 10.11 0.71 -5.82
N ARG A 68 8.89 1.25 -5.76
CA ARG A 68 7.72 0.45 -5.34
C ARG A 68 7.50 -0.75 -6.24
N LEU A 69 7.50 -0.57 -7.57
CA LEU A 69 7.32 -1.66 -8.53
C LEU A 69 8.44 -2.71 -8.42
N TYR A 70 9.67 -2.25 -8.23
CA TYR A 70 10.83 -3.09 -7.99
C TYR A 70 10.65 -3.96 -6.73
N VAL A 71 10.29 -3.33 -5.60
CA VAL A 71 10.03 -4.05 -4.34
C VAL A 71 8.86 -5.03 -4.50
N GLN A 72 7.78 -4.64 -5.18
CA GLN A 72 6.65 -5.54 -5.45
C GLN A 72 7.08 -6.77 -6.24
N LYS A 73 7.91 -6.59 -7.28
CA LYS A 73 8.43 -7.70 -8.09
C LYS A 73 9.32 -8.63 -7.27
N LEU A 74 10.23 -8.09 -6.45
CA LEU A 74 11.03 -8.90 -5.51
C LEU A 74 10.16 -9.67 -4.50
N MET A 75 9.10 -9.04 -3.98
CA MET A 75 8.16 -9.68 -3.05
C MET A 75 7.40 -10.84 -3.69
N LEU A 76 7.04 -10.73 -4.98
CA LEU A 76 6.40 -11.79 -5.75
C LEU A 76 7.39 -12.91 -6.10
N GLU A 77 8.66 -12.57 -6.34
CA GLU A 77 9.75 -13.53 -6.57
C GLU A 77 10.25 -14.21 -5.28
N GLY A 78 9.76 -13.80 -4.11
CA GLY A 78 10.19 -14.34 -2.81
C GLY A 78 11.61 -13.91 -2.41
N LYS A 79 12.18 -12.88 -3.04
CA LYS A 79 13.54 -12.38 -2.81
C LYS A 79 13.60 -11.37 -1.66
N TYR A 80 13.10 -11.75 -0.49
CA TYR A 80 13.00 -10.85 0.67
C TYR A 80 14.35 -10.46 1.28
N GLN A 81 15.39 -11.29 1.09
CA GLN A 81 16.77 -11.01 1.50
C GLN A 81 17.37 -9.79 0.79
N SER A 82 16.81 -9.39 -0.36
CA SER A 82 17.21 -8.19 -1.10
C SER A 82 16.47 -6.94 -0.62
N LEU A 83 15.71 -7.03 0.48
CA LEU A 83 14.90 -5.97 1.04
C LEU A 83 15.27 -5.70 2.51
N ARG A 84 15.33 -4.42 2.87
CA ARG A 84 15.38 -3.96 4.27
C ARG A 84 14.06 -3.36 4.71
N ILE A 85 13.84 -3.39 6.02
CA ILE A 85 12.68 -2.80 6.67
C ILE A 85 13.03 -1.38 7.12
N LYS A 86 12.30 -0.41 6.61
CA LYS A 86 12.28 0.97 7.11
C LYS A 86 11.23 1.08 8.21
N LYS A 87 11.66 1.30 9.45
CA LYS A 87 10.75 1.57 10.57
C LYS A 87 9.91 2.81 10.26
N GLN A 88 8.60 2.70 10.43
CA GLN A 88 7.66 3.80 10.21
C GLN A 88 6.91 4.14 11.48
N THR A 89 6.70 5.42 11.70
CA THR A 89 5.83 5.95 12.75
C THR A 89 4.41 6.11 12.20
N PHE A 90 3.42 5.66 12.97
CA PHE A 90 2.02 5.71 12.55
C PHE A 90 1.48 7.15 12.47
N SER A 91 0.59 7.41 11.50
CA SER A 91 0.11 8.74 11.13
C SER A 91 -1.03 9.24 12.03
N PRO A 92 -0.96 10.46 12.59
CA PRO A 92 -2.00 11.07 13.43
C PRO A 92 -3.23 11.56 12.63
N LYS A 93 -3.45 11.06 11.42
CA LYS A 93 -4.42 11.61 10.44
C LYS A 93 -5.89 11.29 10.78
N TYR A 94 -6.15 10.21 11.50
CA TYR A 94 -7.51 9.68 11.69
C TYR A 94 -8.03 9.88 13.12
N VAL A 95 -9.34 10.07 13.26
CA VAL A 95 -10.00 10.28 14.55
C VAL A 95 -9.93 9.04 15.43
N PHE A 96 -10.23 7.87 14.88
CA PHE A 96 -10.03 6.61 15.59
C PHE A 96 -8.63 6.08 15.30
N SER A 97 -7.92 5.65 16.34
CA SER A 97 -6.60 5.07 16.15
C SER A 97 -6.70 3.88 15.22
N VAL A 98 -5.87 3.90 14.18
CA VAL A 98 -5.70 2.75 13.32
C VAL A 98 -4.45 2.06 13.84
N GLY A 99 -4.65 0.90 14.46
CA GLY A 99 -3.53 0.07 14.89
C GLY A 99 -2.68 -0.39 13.71
N MET A 100 -1.57 -1.07 14.02
CA MET A 100 -0.78 -1.73 13.00
C MET A 100 -1.67 -2.69 12.19
N PRO A 101 -1.53 -2.73 10.85
CA PRO A 101 -2.26 -3.69 10.04
C PRO A 101 -1.98 -5.10 10.55
N LYS A 102 -3.01 -5.93 10.49
CA LYS A 102 -2.92 -7.32 10.95
C LYS A 102 -2.70 -8.26 9.78
N PHE A 103 -2.03 -9.37 10.04
CA PHE A 103 -1.94 -10.49 9.10
C PHE A 103 -2.86 -11.64 9.52
N HIS A 104 -3.34 -12.39 8.54
CA HIS A 104 -4.45 -13.31 8.68
C HIS A 104 -4.04 -14.73 8.30
N LYS A 105 -4.58 -15.72 8.99
CA LYS A 105 -4.32 -17.13 8.71
C LYS A 105 -5.03 -17.62 7.45
N THR A 106 -6.19 -17.03 7.15
CA THR A 106 -7.04 -17.40 6.01
C THR A 106 -7.48 -16.16 5.23
N ASN A 107 -7.76 -16.35 3.94
CA ASN A 107 -8.35 -15.32 3.08
C ASN A 107 -9.85 -15.09 3.34
N GLU A 108 -10.52 -15.98 4.08
CA GLU A 108 -11.95 -15.84 4.42
C GLU A 108 -12.20 -15.01 5.69
N CYS A 109 -11.15 -14.47 6.31
CA CYS A 109 -11.32 -13.66 7.51
C CYS A 109 -12.17 -12.43 7.20
N HIS A 110 -13.30 -12.26 7.89
CA HIS A 110 -14.16 -11.08 7.74
C HIS A 110 -13.39 -9.75 7.85
N TYR A 111 -12.42 -9.64 8.77
CA TYR A 111 -11.61 -8.42 8.91
C TYR A 111 -10.63 -8.18 7.76
N LEU A 112 -10.38 -9.18 6.91
CA LEU A 112 -9.58 -9.03 5.69
C LEU A 112 -10.40 -8.39 4.56
N THR A 113 -11.72 -8.55 4.57
CA THR A 113 -12.63 -8.13 3.47
C THR A 113 -13.49 -6.91 3.80
N VAL A 114 -13.60 -6.54 5.08
CA VAL A 114 -14.35 -5.34 5.52
C VAL A 114 -13.69 -4.06 5.00
N ASP A 115 -14.53 -3.09 4.62
CA ASP A 115 -14.09 -1.76 4.24
C ASP A 115 -13.55 -0.98 5.43
N PHE A 116 -12.51 -0.18 5.17
CA PHE A 116 -11.96 0.69 6.19
C PHE A 116 -12.78 1.97 6.26
N THR A 117 -13.41 2.22 7.40
CA THR A 117 -14.13 3.47 7.68
C THR A 117 -13.51 4.21 8.85
N ASN A 118 -13.29 5.51 8.69
CA ASN A 118 -12.81 6.39 9.74
C ASN A 118 -13.19 7.84 9.42
N TYR A 119 -12.74 8.79 10.25
CA TYR A 119 -12.87 10.22 10.03
C TYR A 119 -11.49 10.87 10.06
N LEU A 120 -11.31 11.98 9.34
CA LEU A 120 -10.09 12.78 9.45
C LEU A 120 -10.11 13.61 10.73
N VAL A 121 -8.94 13.72 11.39
CA VAL A 121 -8.77 14.64 12.51
C VAL A 121 -9.04 16.07 12.01
N PRO A 122 -9.92 16.85 12.67
CA PRO A 122 -10.21 18.21 12.24
C PRO A 122 -8.93 19.06 12.15
N PRO A 123 -8.83 19.96 11.15
CA PRO A 123 -7.66 20.83 11.00
C PRO A 123 -7.35 21.65 12.26
N GLN A 124 -8.40 22.08 12.98
CA GLN A 124 -8.29 22.83 14.23
C GLN A 124 -7.61 22.04 15.36
N ILE A 125 -7.75 20.71 15.38
CA ILE A 125 -7.04 19.84 16.34
C ILE A 125 -5.64 19.55 15.83
N SER A 126 -5.50 19.24 14.54
CA SER A 126 -4.19 18.97 13.92
C SER A 126 -3.21 20.14 14.12
N ALA A 127 -3.70 21.38 14.04
CA ALA A 127 -2.90 22.59 14.26
C ALA A 127 -2.41 22.78 15.71
N ARG A 128 -3.03 22.12 16.69
CA ARG A 128 -2.64 22.19 18.12
C ARG A 128 -1.46 21.27 18.46
N GLY A 129 -0.98 20.47 17.50
CA GLY A 129 0.19 19.61 17.66
C GLY A 129 -0.12 18.17 18.09
N ALA A 130 0.90 17.30 18.02
CA ALA A 130 0.75 15.85 18.13
C ALA A 130 0.19 15.37 19.48
N GLN A 131 0.51 16.06 20.58
CA GLN A 131 0.01 15.68 21.91
C GLN A 131 -1.50 15.90 22.05
N GLU A 132 -2.01 17.02 21.53
CA GLU A 132 -3.44 17.31 21.53
C GLU A 132 -4.21 16.36 20.60
N VAL A 133 -3.63 16.00 19.45
CA VAL A 133 -4.21 14.97 18.59
C VAL A 133 -4.35 13.63 19.32
N ARG A 134 -3.34 13.22 20.11
CA ARG A 134 -3.43 11.98 20.91
C ARG A 134 -4.53 12.04 21.97
N LYS A 135 -4.66 13.16 22.69
CA LYS A 135 -5.74 13.37 23.67
C LYS A 135 -7.11 13.33 23.01
N PHE A 136 -7.23 13.96 21.85
CA PHE A 136 -8.44 13.94 21.03
C PHE A 136 -8.82 12.52 20.59
N GLN A 137 -7.87 11.76 20.03
CA GLN A 137 -8.10 10.37 19.62
C GLN A 137 -8.54 9.50 20.81
N ALA A 138 -7.84 9.60 21.95
CA ALA A 138 -8.19 8.85 23.16
C ALA A 138 -9.60 9.18 23.67
N PHE A 139 -9.97 10.47 23.67
CA PHE A 139 -11.32 10.90 24.02
C PHE A 139 -12.37 10.36 23.05
N CYS A 140 -12.13 10.42 21.74
CA CYS A 140 -13.02 9.89 20.73
C CYS A 140 -13.23 8.38 20.88
N GLU A 141 -12.17 7.61 21.14
CA GLU A 141 -12.28 6.17 21.39
C GLU A 141 -13.11 5.85 22.62
N GLN A 142 -12.85 6.55 23.72
CA GLN A 142 -13.59 6.36 24.96
C GLN A 142 -15.08 6.74 24.79
N THR A 143 -15.34 7.89 24.19
CA THR A 143 -16.70 8.40 23.95
C THR A 143 -17.49 7.48 23.02
N LYS A 144 -16.85 6.91 21.99
CA LYS A 144 -17.51 5.96 21.09
C LYS A 144 -17.92 4.66 21.79
N LYS A 145 -17.12 4.19 22.77
CA LYS A 145 -17.49 3.04 23.61
C LYS A 145 -18.67 3.36 24.53
N GLU A 146 -18.66 4.53 25.16
CA GLU A 146 -19.74 4.99 26.05
C GLU A 146 -21.08 5.17 25.30
N LEU A 147 -21.02 5.68 24.08
CA LEU A 147 -22.20 5.98 23.26
C LEU A 147 -22.57 4.84 22.30
N LYS A 148 -22.13 3.61 22.57
CA LYS A 148 -22.44 2.46 21.72
C LYS A 148 -23.97 2.31 21.56
N GLY A 149 -24.44 2.27 20.31
CA GLY A 149 -25.87 2.17 19.98
C GLY A 149 -26.62 3.51 19.93
N ARG A 150 -25.96 4.63 20.24
CA ARG A 150 -26.49 5.98 20.01
C ARG A 150 -26.15 6.46 18.59
N PRO A 151 -26.90 7.43 18.03
CA PRO A 151 -26.57 7.99 16.73
C PRO A 151 -25.30 8.85 16.78
N ASP A 152 -24.66 9.01 15.62
CA ASP A 152 -23.33 9.64 15.51
C ASP A 152 -23.34 11.15 15.77
N ASP A 153 -24.49 11.82 15.61
CA ASP A 153 -24.67 13.24 15.93
C ASP A 153 -24.42 13.54 17.41
N VAL A 154 -24.91 12.68 18.31
CA VAL A 154 -24.67 12.77 19.76
C VAL A 154 -23.18 12.64 20.07
N PHE A 155 -22.50 11.74 19.36
CA PHE A 155 -21.05 11.57 19.49
C PHE A 155 -20.31 12.86 19.08
N TRP A 156 -20.61 13.40 17.90
CA TRP A 156 -19.94 14.60 17.40
C TRP A 156 -20.25 15.86 18.19
N ALA A 157 -21.47 16.01 18.71
CA ALA A 157 -21.82 17.10 19.61
C ALA A 157 -20.97 17.06 20.89
N ARG A 158 -20.80 15.87 21.50
CA ARG A 158 -19.97 15.71 22.71
C ARG A 158 -18.49 15.97 22.45
N VAL A 159 -17.99 15.56 21.28
CA VAL A 159 -16.62 15.86 20.84
C VAL A 159 -16.43 17.37 20.63
N GLY A 160 -17.35 18.03 19.92
CA GLY A 160 -17.27 19.47 19.65
C GLY A 160 -17.32 20.31 20.92
N ALA A 161 -18.20 19.95 21.87
CA ALA A 161 -18.30 20.59 23.17
C ALA A 161 -17.02 20.45 23.99
N LYS A 162 -16.40 19.25 24.02
CA LYS A 162 -15.18 19.00 24.82
C LYS A 162 -13.97 19.79 24.33
N PHE A 163 -13.81 19.92 23.02
CA PHE A 163 -12.61 20.52 22.42
C PHE A 163 -12.79 21.98 21.98
N HIS A 164 -13.99 22.53 22.19
CA HIS A 164 -14.41 23.87 21.77
C HIS A 164 -14.14 24.10 20.28
N ILE A 165 -14.62 23.17 19.45
CA ILE A 165 -14.46 23.23 18.00
C ILE A 165 -15.79 23.00 17.29
N GLN A 166 -15.93 23.63 16.13
CA GLN A 166 -17.00 23.29 15.21
C GLN A 166 -16.64 22.00 14.49
N ILE A 167 -17.39 20.94 14.77
CA ILE A 167 -17.16 19.63 14.17
C ILE A 167 -17.83 19.56 12.80
N ASN A 168 -17.03 19.35 11.77
CA ASN A 168 -17.49 18.92 10.45
C ASN A 168 -16.75 17.64 10.07
N PRO A 169 -17.29 16.46 10.40
CA PRO A 169 -16.55 15.20 10.33
C PRO A 169 -16.40 14.79 8.86
N GLN A 170 -15.16 14.73 8.39
CA GLN A 170 -14.86 14.25 7.05
C GLN A 170 -14.67 12.73 7.11
N SER A 171 -15.69 12.00 6.67
CA SER A 171 -15.63 10.53 6.58
C SER A 171 -14.65 10.09 5.49
N VAL A 172 -13.98 8.98 5.76
CA VAL A 172 -13.09 8.30 4.82
C VAL A 172 -13.52 6.86 4.76
N CYS A 173 -13.96 6.42 3.59
CA CYS A 173 -14.23 5.03 3.27
C CYS A 173 -13.21 4.58 2.22
N TYR A 174 -12.44 3.53 2.52
CA TYR A 174 -11.63 2.85 1.53
C TYR A 174 -12.22 1.48 1.27
N GLU A 175 -12.76 1.31 0.06
CA GLU A 175 -13.25 0.02 -0.40
C GLU A 175 -12.10 -0.98 -0.57
N ASN A 176 -12.32 -2.20 -0.10
CA ASN A 176 -11.33 -3.29 -0.22
C ASN A 176 -11.42 -4.01 -1.60
N SER A 177 -12.39 -3.62 -2.44
CA SER A 177 -12.73 -4.14 -3.77
C SER A 177 -11.80 -3.60 -4.87
N GLY A 178 -10.49 -3.73 -4.71
CA GLY A 178 -9.53 -3.13 -5.65
C GLY A 178 -9.70 -3.60 -7.11
N VAL A 179 -10.27 -2.75 -7.97
CA VAL A 179 -10.24 -2.76 -9.46
C VAL A 179 -10.44 -4.15 -10.09
N GLN A 180 -11.67 -4.66 -10.05
CA GLN A 180 -12.05 -5.96 -10.62
C GLN A 180 -11.68 -6.13 -12.10
N GLY A 181 -11.73 -5.04 -12.89
CA GLY A 181 -11.46 -5.08 -14.33
C GLY A 181 -10.03 -5.48 -14.72
N VAL A 182 -9.01 -5.06 -13.97
CA VAL A 182 -7.60 -5.36 -14.32
C VAL A 182 -7.23 -6.79 -13.93
N SER A 183 -7.77 -7.31 -12.83
CA SER A 183 -7.50 -8.69 -12.38
C SER A 183 -8.00 -9.75 -13.36
N ALA A 184 -9.04 -9.45 -14.14
CA ALA A 184 -9.63 -10.36 -15.12
C ALA A 184 -8.78 -10.51 -16.40
N MET A 185 -7.99 -9.49 -16.75
CA MET A 185 -7.19 -9.48 -17.99
C MET A 185 -6.17 -10.63 -18.03
N THR A 186 -5.96 -11.21 -19.20
CA THR A 186 -4.86 -12.15 -19.51
C THR A 186 -3.51 -11.43 -19.53
N ILE A 187 -2.40 -12.18 -19.54
CA ILE A 187 -1.06 -11.61 -19.69
C ILE A 187 -0.93 -10.79 -20.99
N ALA A 188 -1.48 -11.29 -22.09
CA ALA A 188 -1.42 -10.61 -23.39
C ALA A 188 -2.22 -9.29 -23.39
N GLU A 189 -3.42 -9.30 -22.80
CA GLU A 189 -4.25 -8.10 -22.65
C GLU A 189 -3.57 -7.07 -21.74
N LEU A 190 -2.92 -7.50 -20.65
CA LEU A 190 -2.15 -6.62 -19.78
C LEU A 190 -0.98 -5.99 -20.54
N GLN A 191 -0.20 -6.76 -21.29
CA GLN A 191 0.90 -6.24 -22.11
C GLN A 191 0.42 -5.22 -23.15
N GLN A 192 -0.69 -5.52 -23.83
CA GLN A 192 -1.28 -4.59 -24.80
C GLN A 192 -1.75 -3.29 -24.11
N GLN A 193 -2.43 -3.40 -22.97
CA GLN A 193 -2.92 -2.24 -22.24
C GLN A 193 -1.78 -1.41 -21.64
N ILE A 194 -0.69 -2.03 -21.20
CA ILE A 194 0.53 -1.35 -20.76
C ILE A 194 1.10 -0.52 -21.91
N ARG A 195 1.34 -1.12 -23.08
CA ARG A 195 1.84 -0.40 -24.26
C ARG A 195 0.96 0.79 -24.61
N LYS A 196 -0.35 0.59 -24.71
CA LYS A 196 -1.32 1.67 -24.95
C LYS A 196 -1.23 2.79 -23.92
N THR A 197 -1.09 2.45 -22.63
CA THR A 197 -0.98 3.46 -21.56
C THR A 197 0.35 4.21 -21.63
N VAL A 198 1.44 3.54 -22.02
CA VAL A 198 2.74 4.17 -22.28
C VAL A 198 2.63 5.14 -23.46
N ASP A 199 2.11 4.69 -24.60
CA ASP A 199 1.95 5.50 -25.81
C ASP A 199 1.14 6.77 -25.53
N VAL A 200 -0.03 6.65 -24.90
CA VAL A 200 -0.87 7.81 -24.54
C VAL A 200 -0.12 8.76 -23.60
N SER A 201 0.68 8.23 -22.67
CA SER A 201 1.47 9.04 -21.74
C SER A 201 2.62 9.78 -22.45
N LEU A 202 3.18 9.22 -23.50
CA LEU A 202 4.20 9.85 -24.34
C LEU A 202 3.58 10.90 -25.26
N ASP A 203 2.44 10.60 -25.88
CA ASP A 203 1.68 11.53 -26.71
C ASP A 203 1.29 12.78 -25.91
N MET A 204 0.79 12.62 -24.69
CA MET A 204 0.51 13.74 -23.79
C MET A 204 1.75 14.60 -23.52
N GLN A 205 2.93 13.98 -23.40
CA GLN A 205 4.20 14.70 -23.19
C GLN A 205 4.74 15.40 -24.45
N ASN A 206 4.32 14.96 -25.63
CA ASN A 206 4.77 15.46 -26.92
C ASN A 206 3.77 16.42 -27.58
N GLY A 207 2.52 16.45 -27.11
CA GLY A 207 1.48 17.37 -27.57
C GLY A 207 1.60 18.78 -26.98
N ASP A 208 0.59 19.60 -27.25
CA ASP A 208 0.56 21.05 -26.97
C ASP A 208 0.80 21.41 -25.49
N ASP A 209 0.28 20.61 -24.56
CA ASP A 209 0.47 20.79 -23.12
C ASP A 209 1.64 19.98 -22.53
N GLY A 210 2.47 19.38 -23.39
CA GLY A 210 3.59 18.52 -23.00
C GLY A 210 4.60 19.20 -22.09
N ALA A 211 4.83 20.50 -22.25
CA ALA A 211 5.71 21.29 -21.38
C ALA A 211 5.19 21.40 -19.92
N VAL A 212 3.86 21.39 -19.73
CA VAL A 212 3.25 21.38 -18.39
C VAL A 212 3.48 20.02 -17.75
N ILE A 213 3.22 18.94 -18.49
CA ILE A 213 3.38 17.57 -18.01
C ILE A 213 4.84 17.28 -17.66
N LYS A 214 5.79 17.59 -18.55
CA LYS A 214 7.23 17.37 -18.33
C LYS A 214 7.74 18.06 -17.06
N ARG A 215 7.15 19.19 -16.67
CA ARG A 215 7.50 19.94 -15.45
C ARG A 215 7.02 19.24 -14.17
N VAL A 216 5.84 18.63 -14.21
CA VAL A 216 5.18 18.08 -13.01
C VAL A 216 5.19 16.55 -12.93
N ARG A 217 5.60 15.85 -14.00
CA ARG A 217 5.52 14.38 -14.12
C ARG A 217 6.17 13.63 -12.96
N HIS A 218 7.23 14.18 -12.39
CA HIS A 218 7.97 13.55 -11.30
C HIS A 218 7.60 14.07 -9.91
N ALA A 219 6.54 14.90 -9.79
CA ALA A 219 6.07 15.32 -8.49
C ALA A 219 5.66 14.10 -7.63
N PRO A 220 5.98 14.10 -6.32
CA PRO A 220 5.74 12.95 -5.44
C PRO A 220 4.24 12.63 -5.28
N HIS A 221 3.37 13.65 -5.32
CA HIS A 221 1.92 13.51 -5.21
C HIS A 221 1.21 14.49 -6.12
N ILE A 222 0.01 14.11 -6.60
CA ILE A 222 -0.81 14.91 -7.51
C ILE A 222 -1.14 16.30 -6.94
N GLN A 223 -1.40 16.43 -5.64
CA GLN A 223 -1.70 17.72 -5.01
C GLN A 223 -0.54 18.71 -5.18
N LYS A 224 0.72 18.23 -5.15
CA LYS A 224 1.90 19.08 -5.37
C LYS A 224 2.02 19.48 -6.84
N ALA A 225 1.73 18.57 -7.78
CA ALA A 225 1.67 18.90 -9.21
C ALA A 225 0.59 19.95 -9.52
N LEU A 226 -0.59 19.79 -8.91
CA LEU A 226 -1.73 20.69 -9.07
C LEU A 226 -1.49 22.05 -8.41
N ALA A 227 -0.81 22.12 -7.27
CA ALA A 227 -0.44 23.39 -6.66
C ALA A 227 0.44 24.25 -7.59
N CYS A 228 1.23 23.63 -8.46
CA CYS A 228 2.06 24.30 -9.46
C CYS A 228 1.33 24.62 -10.78
N THR A 229 0.03 24.31 -10.88
CA THR A 229 -0.77 24.46 -12.11
C THR A 229 -2.02 25.28 -11.83
N ALA A 230 -2.00 26.56 -12.23
CA ALA A 230 -3.09 27.50 -11.97
C ALA A 230 -4.28 27.33 -12.94
N ASP A 231 -4.01 27.13 -14.22
CA ASP A 231 -5.03 27.05 -15.27
C ASP A 231 -5.93 25.81 -15.13
N PRO A 232 -7.27 25.94 -15.07
CA PRO A 232 -8.19 24.81 -14.91
C PRO A 232 -8.09 23.74 -15.99
N LYS A 233 -7.88 24.10 -17.26
CA LYS A 233 -7.78 23.12 -18.36
C LYS A 233 -6.51 22.28 -18.21
N ARG A 234 -5.38 22.92 -17.94
CA ARG A 234 -4.10 22.25 -17.66
C ARG A 234 -4.14 21.39 -16.40
N ARG A 235 -4.89 21.80 -15.37
CA ARG A 235 -5.11 20.96 -14.18
C ARG A 235 -5.78 19.63 -14.54
N ALA A 236 -6.81 19.64 -15.39
CA ALA A 236 -7.48 18.42 -15.83
C ALA A 236 -6.51 17.49 -16.61
N ILE A 237 -5.64 18.05 -17.44
CA ILE A 237 -4.61 17.29 -18.17
C ILE A 237 -3.59 16.67 -17.20
N VAL A 238 -3.16 17.42 -16.18
CA VAL A 238 -2.29 16.89 -15.12
C VAL A 238 -2.99 15.76 -14.37
N GLU A 239 -4.27 15.90 -14.03
CA GLU A 239 -5.06 14.84 -13.38
C GLU A 239 -5.17 13.57 -14.23
N GLN A 240 -5.39 13.73 -15.53
CA GLN A 240 -5.42 12.63 -16.48
C GLN A 240 -4.06 11.92 -16.55
N PHE A 241 -2.95 12.65 -16.65
CA PHE A 241 -1.61 12.08 -16.67
C PHE A 241 -1.29 11.29 -15.39
N PHE A 242 -1.57 11.86 -14.22
CA PHE A 242 -1.38 11.15 -12.95
C PHE A 242 -2.32 9.95 -12.80
N THR A 243 -3.50 9.97 -13.44
CA THR A 243 -4.40 8.81 -13.51
C THR A 243 -3.79 7.69 -14.34
N LEU A 244 -3.22 8.00 -15.51
CA LEU A 244 -2.51 7.04 -16.36
C LEU A 244 -1.32 6.43 -15.62
N LYS A 245 -0.53 7.23 -14.88
CA LYS A 245 0.57 6.71 -14.04
C LYS A 245 0.10 5.66 -13.04
N ARG A 246 -0.99 5.94 -12.31
CA ARG A 246 -1.56 4.97 -11.36
C ARG A 246 -2.07 3.72 -12.06
N GLN A 247 -2.68 3.87 -13.23
CA GLN A 247 -3.14 2.74 -14.05
C GLN A 247 -1.96 1.87 -14.50
N LEU A 248 -0.89 2.48 -15.01
CA LEU A 248 0.33 1.80 -15.43
C LEU A 248 0.94 0.98 -14.29
N ILE A 249 1.10 1.57 -13.11
CA ILE A 249 1.61 0.86 -11.92
C ILE A 249 0.74 -0.36 -11.57
N ASN A 250 -0.59 -0.22 -11.63
CA ASN A 250 -1.50 -1.33 -11.35
C ASN A 250 -1.42 -2.42 -12.42
N LEU A 251 -1.33 -2.05 -13.70
CA LEU A 251 -1.20 -2.99 -14.81
C LEU A 251 0.11 -3.79 -14.71
N LEU A 252 1.23 -3.11 -14.45
CA LEU A 252 2.54 -3.73 -14.26
C LEU A 252 2.54 -4.69 -13.06
N PHE A 253 2.00 -4.27 -11.92
CA PHE A 253 1.89 -5.14 -10.76
C PHE A 253 1.06 -6.40 -11.05
N GLU A 254 -0.06 -6.26 -11.76
CA GLU A 254 -0.90 -7.39 -12.14
C GLU A 254 -0.24 -8.31 -13.17
N LEU A 255 0.55 -7.75 -14.09
CA LEU A 255 1.38 -8.52 -15.02
C LEU A 255 2.37 -9.38 -14.25
N TYR A 256 3.15 -8.79 -13.33
CA TYR A 256 4.12 -9.54 -12.51
C TYR A 256 3.43 -10.62 -11.70
N ARG A 257 2.28 -10.31 -11.08
CA ARG A 257 1.51 -11.25 -10.27
C ARG A 257 1.08 -12.46 -11.09
N LYS A 258 0.58 -12.26 -12.31
CA LYS A 258 0.17 -13.36 -13.21
C LYS A 258 1.35 -14.16 -13.75
N GLN A 259 2.44 -13.49 -14.11
CA GLN A 259 3.69 -14.17 -14.53
C GLN A 259 4.21 -15.10 -13.43
N MET A 260 4.14 -14.65 -12.17
CA MET A 260 4.54 -15.43 -11.00
C MET A 260 3.45 -16.39 -10.49
N ARG A 261 2.26 -16.42 -11.12
CA ARG A 261 1.10 -17.27 -10.76
C ARG A 261 0.65 -17.08 -9.30
N VAL A 262 0.80 -15.88 -8.74
CA VAL A 262 0.41 -15.56 -7.37
C VAL A 262 -1.04 -15.07 -7.36
N VAL A 263 -1.96 -15.79 -6.69
CA VAL A 263 -3.39 -15.41 -6.71
C VAL A 263 -3.75 -14.45 -5.57
N ASN A 264 -3.08 -14.57 -4.43
CA ASN A 264 -3.42 -13.85 -3.19
C ASN A 264 -2.26 -12.99 -2.70
N HIS A 265 -2.57 -11.97 -1.90
CA HIS A 265 -1.56 -11.16 -1.20
C HIS A 265 -1.07 -11.92 0.04
N VAL A 266 -0.17 -12.86 -0.19
CA VAL A 266 0.41 -13.72 0.84
C VAL A 266 1.88 -13.36 1.02
N LEU A 267 2.32 -13.25 2.27
CA LEU A 267 3.68 -12.90 2.62
C LEU A 267 4.18 -13.76 3.79
N PRO A 268 5.51 -13.94 3.92
CA PRO A 268 6.06 -14.70 5.04
C PRO A 268 5.79 -14.04 6.38
N ILE A 269 5.40 -14.83 7.38
CA ILE A 269 5.08 -14.37 8.74
C ILE A 269 6.25 -13.64 9.37
N HIS A 270 7.48 -14.14 9.22
CA HIS A 270 8.68 -13.51 9.78
C HIS A 270 8.88 -12.08 9.23
N LEU A 271 8.66 -11.87 7.93
CA LEU A 271 8.74 -10.55 7.30
C LEU A 271 7.68 -9.60 7.87
N LEU A 272 6.47 -10.10 8.08
CA LEU A 272 5.35 -9.33 8.63
C LEU A 272 5.61 -8.93 10.09
N GLN A 273 6.10 -9.86 10.91
CA GLN A 273 6.47 -9.60 12.30
C GLN A 273 7.64 -8.61 12.42
N ALA A 274 8.67 -8.79 11.60
CA ALA A 274 9.82 -7.88 11.52
C ALA A 274 9.37 -6.46 11.08
N SER A 275 8.37 -6.38 10.18
CA SER A 275 7.73 -5.14 9.75
C SER A 275 6.77 -4.54 10.80
N GLY A 276 6.61 -5.20 11.96
CA GLY A 276 5.80 -4.73 13.07
C GLY A 276 4.31 -5.02 12.96
N LEU A 277 3.87 -5.86 12.02
CA LEU A 277 2.47 -6.29 11.95
C LEU A 277 2.17 -7.31 13.03
N GLU A 278 0.90 -7.33 13.45
CA GLU A 278 0.38 -8.25 14.45
C GLU A 278 -0.48 -9.35 13.82
N PRO A 279 -0.51 -10.56 14.40
CA PRO A 279 -1.47 -11.56 13.99
C PRO A 279 -2.91 -11.12 14.29
N CYS A 280 -3.84 -11.44 13.39
CA CYS A 280 -5.26 -11.29 13.65
C CYS A 280 -5.69 -12.24 14.78
N ARG A 281 -6.09 -11.67 15.93
CA ARG A 281 -6.54 -12.44 17.11
C ARG A 281 -7.73 -13.37 16.80
N LYS A 282 -8.61 -13.00 15.86
CA LYS A 282 -9.72 -13.86 15.44
C LYS A 282 -9.24 -15.07 14.62
N CYS A 283 -8.18 -14.93 13.83
CA CYS A 283 -7.64 -16.02 13.01
C CYS A 283 -6.76 -16.99 13.82
N TRP A 284 -5.99 -16.46 14.77
CA TRP A 284 -4.96 -17.22 15.47
C TRP A 284 -5.32 -17.48 16.94
N GLY A 285 -6.46 -17.00 17.45
CA GLY A 285 -6.78 -17.07 18.87
C GLY A 285 -5.92 -16.13 19.74
N GLU A 286 -6.43 -15.74 20.90
CA GLU A 286 -5.78 -14.70 21.71
C GLU A 286 -4.42 -15.14 22.26
N ARG A 287 -4.29 -16.40 22.72
CA ARG A 287 -3.03 -16.93 23.27
C ARG A 287 -1.94 -17.11 22.20
N GLU A 288 -2.27 -17.70 21.04
CA GLU A 288 -1.32 -17.89 19.94
C GLU A 288 -0.89 -16.55 19.34
N ALA A 289 -1.81 -15.57 19.27
CA ALA A 289 -1.51 -14.22 18.79
C ALA A 289 -0.55 -13.48 19.72
N ILE A 290 -0.75 -13.58 21.05
CA ILE A 290 0.14 -13.00 22.05
C ILE A 290 1.51 -13.68 22.00
N GLN A 291 1.56 -15.01 21.94
CA GLN A 291 2.84 -15.74 21.87
C GLN A 291 3.65 -15.37 20.63
N ARG A 292 3.02 -15.29 19.45
CA ARG A 292 3.69 -14.87 18.21
C ARG A 292 4.12 -13.41 18.18
N PHE A 293 3.44 -12.55 18.94
CA PHE A 293 3.87 -11.17 19.10
C PHE A 293 5.02 -11.05 20.10
N SER A 294 5.01 -11.85 21.17
CA SER A 294 6.01 -11.82 22.25
C SER A 294 7.34 -12.49 21.89
N LEU A 295 7.37 -13.43 20.93
CA LEU A 295 8.61 -14.00 20.35
C LEU A 295 9.50 -12.96 19.66
N LYS A 296 9.07 -11.70 19.59
CA LYS A 296 9.88 -10.55 19.17
C LYS A 296 10.96 -10.15 20.19
N ASN A 297 10.89 -10.68 21.42
CA ASN A 297 11.72 -10.25 22.56
C ASN A 297 12.63 -11.34 23.15
N ALA A 298 12.60 -12.57 22.62
CA ALA A 298 13.49 -13.65 23.01
C ALA A 298 14.13 -14.22 21.74
N ASP A 299 15.46 -14.38 21.75
CA ASP A 299 16.36 -14.76 20.65
C ASP A 299 15.87 -15.86 19.68
N ASP A 300 16.38 -15.84 18.43
CA ASP A 300 16.96 -17.02 17.73
C ASP A 300 17.21 -16.79 16.21
N GLY A 301 18.49 -16.67 15.83
CA GLY A 301 19.12 -17.61 14.88
C GLY A 301 18.75 -17.66 13.39
N LEU A 302 18.07 -16.70 12.76
CA LEU A 302 17.92 -16.62 11.29
C LEU A 302 18.49 -15.31 10.71
N PRO A 303 18.97 -15.30 9.44
CA PRO A 303 19.80 -14.21 8.93
C PRO A 303 19.09 -12.85 9.08
N PRO A 304 19.80 -11.83 9.57
CA PRO A 304 19.17 -10.59 9.98
C PRO A 304 18.65 -9.84 8.75
N ILE A 305 17.34 -9.62 8.70
CA ILE A 305 16.82 -8.44 8.01
C ILE A 305 17.25 -7.25 8.86
N LYS A 306 18.30 -6.55 8.41
CA LYS A 306 18.90 -5.44 9.16
C LYS A 306 17.86 -4.32 9.33
N ALA A 307 17.32 -4.21 10.53
CA ALA A 307 16.48 -3.08 10.91
C ALA A 307 17.38 -1.96 11.44
N GLU A 308 17.41 -0.81 10.76
CA GLU A 308 18.08 0.36 11.31
C GLU A 308 17.28 0.93 12.50
N ILE A 309 18.02 1.26 13.55
CA ILE A 309 17.56 2.09 14.66
C ILE A 309 17.92 3.51 14.25
N ALA A 310 16.90 4.34 13.99
CA ALA A 310 17.07 5.79 13.90
C ALA A 310 17.04 6.37 15.31
#